data_AF-A0A432YCS7-F1
#
_entry.id   AF-A0A432YCS7-F1
#
_cell.length_a   1.000
_cell.length_b   1.000
_cell.length_c   1.000
_cell.angle_alpha   90.00
_cell.angle_beta   90.00
_cell.angle_gamma   90.00
#
_symmetry.space_group_name_H-M   'P 1'
#
loop_
_entity.id
_entity.type
_entity.pdbx_description
1 polymer ?
#
loop_
_entity_poly.entity_id
_entity_poly.type
_entity_poly.pdbx_seq_one_letter_code
_entity_poly.pdbx_strand_id
1 'polypeptide(L)'
;MKPEDINQSLHQLGYSQTLIAEVMGKSPSLISKVISGNAKSFGVAYFIATILEKSVNEVFPNIKQKLNRQSPTYIRNRNKLQSIYSECKVENI
;
A
#
# COMPACT_ATOMS: atom_id res chain seq x y z
N MET A 1 2.48 14.91 8.77
CA MET A 1 1.29 15.80 8.76
C MET A 1 0.20 15.24 9.66
N LYS A 2 -0.82 16.02 10.05
CA LYS A 2 -1.99 15.46 10.74
C LYS A 2 -2.97 14.83 9.73
N PRO A 3 -3.78 13.83 10.12
CA PRO A 3 -4.73 13.18 9.21
C PRO A 3 -5.70 14.16 8.53
N GLU A 4 -6.11 15.22 9.23
CA GLU A 4 -7.01 16.25 8.73
C GLU A 4 -6.36 17.05 7.59
N ASP A 5 -5.10 17.44 7.77
CA ASP A 5 -4.31 18.17 6.76
C ASP A 5 -4.13 17.35 5.48
N ILE A 6 -3.91 16.04 5.63
CA ILE A 6 -3.76 15.11 4.51
C ILE A 6 -5.06 15.05 3.71
N ASN A 7 -6.20 14.85 4.40
CA ASN A 7 -7.51 14.81 3.75
C ASN A 7 -7.85 16.12 3.04
N GLN A 8 -7.59 17.25 3.68
CA GLN A 8 -7.82 18.56 3.09
C GLN A 8 -6.96 18.77 1.83
N SER A 9 -5.68 18.40 1.89
CA SER A 9 -4.76 18.54 0.74
C SER A 9 -5.19 17.67 -0.44
N LEU A 10 -5.61 16.42 -0.17
CA LEU A 10 -6.12 15.52 -1.22
C LEU A 10 -7.40 16.06 -1.85
N HIS A 11 -8.32 16.58 -1.03
CA HIS A 11 -9.57 17.16 -1.53
C HIS A 11 -9.35 18.41 -2.37
N GLN A 12 -8.41 19.28 -2.00
CA GLN A 12 -8.02 20.46 -2.79
C GLN A 12 -7.49 20.09 -4.18
N LEU A 13 -6.85 18.93 -4.29
CA LEU A 13 -6.35 18.38 -5.56
C LEU A 13 -7.42 17.57 -6.32
N GLY A 14 -8.66 17.47 -5.81
CA GLY A 14 -9.75 16.74 -6.44
C GLY A 14 -9.74 15.23 -6.21
N TYR A 15 -8.95 14.74 -5.24
CA TYR A 15 -8.87 13.31 -4.91
C TYR A 15 -9.75 12.97 -3.70
N SER A 16 -10.57 11.92 -3.84
CA SER A 16 -11.30 11.31 -2.73
C SER A 16 -10.65 10.00 -2.28
N GLN A 17 -10.84 9.61 -1.01
CA GLN A 17 -10.33 8.33 -0.52
C GLN A 17 -10.89 7.13 -1.30
N THR A 18 -12.14 7.21 -1.75
CA THR A 18 -12.78 6.18 -2.57
C THR A 18 -12.09 6.04 -3.93
N LEU A 19 -11.82 7.16 -4.61
CA LEU A 19 -11.10 7.18 -5.87
C LEU A 19 -9.70 6.57 -5.72
N ILE A 20 -8.98 6.96 -4.67
CA ILE A 20 -7.64 6.40 -4.37
C ILE A 20 -7.74 4.88 -4.13
N ALA A 21 -8.75 4.43 -3.40
CA ALA A 21 -8.95 3.01 -3.12
C ALA A 21 -9.20 2.20 -4.40
N GLU A 22 -10.05 2.71 -5.30
CA GLU A 22 -10.35 2.09 -6.59
C GLU A 22 -9.09 1.99 -7.46
N VAL A 23 -8.37 3.09 -7.65
CA VAL A 23 -7.13 3.13 -8.46
C VAL A 23 -6.08 2.15 -7.92
N MET A 24 -5.97 2.01 -6.60
CA MET A 24 -5.01 1.10 -5.98
C MET A 24 -5.50 -0.36 -5.87
N GLY A 25 -6.76 -0.65 -6.19
CA GLY A 25 -7.38 -1.95 -5.94
C GLY A 25 -7.37 -2.34 -4.45
N LYS A 26 -7.62 -1.37 -3.56
CA LYS A 26 -7.65 -1.55 -2.09
C LYS A 26 -9.02 -1.17 -1.53
N SER A 27 -9.26 -1.53 -0.27
CA SER A 27 -10.47 -1.10 0.42
C SER A 27 -10.35 0.36 0.89
N PRO A 28 -11.43 1.17 0.82
CA PRO A 28 -11.44 2.52 1.38
C PRO A 28 -11.06 2.57 2.87
N SER A 29 -11.45 1.53 3.62
CA SER A 29 -11.06 1.37 5.03
C SER A 29 -9.54 1.31 5.23
N LEU A 30 -8.79 0.66 4.33
CA LEU A 30 -7.34 0.64 4.39
C LEU A 30 -6.76 2.04 4.17
N ILE A 31 -7.29 2.78 3.19
CA ILE A 31 -6.85 4.16 2.91
C ILE A 31 -7.07 5.04 4.15
N SER A 32 -8.28 5.03 4.70
CA SER A 32 -8.63 5.76 5.92
C SER A 32 -7.71 5.42 7.09
N LYS A 33 -7.46 4.12 7.34
CA LYS A 33 -6.55 3.67 8.40
C LYS A 33 -5.10 4.10 8.18
N VAL A 34 -4.63 4.21 6.95
CA VAL A 34 -3.28 4.70 6.66
C VAL A 34 -3.20 6.20 6.92
N ILE A 35 -4.20 6.97 6.47
CA ILE A 35 -4.30 8.42 6.72
C ILE A 35 -4.32 8.72 8.22
N SER A 36 -5.09 7.93 9.00
CA SER A 36 -5.20 8.09 10.44
C SER A 36 -4.02 7.46 11.23
N GLY A 37 -3.04 6.85 10.56
CA GLY A 37 -1.90 6.18 11.20
C GLY A 37 -2.19 4.83 11.87
N ASN A 38 -3.42 4.31 11.75
CA ASN A 38 -3.85 3.02 12.31
C ASN A 38 -3.38 1.80 11.48
N ALA A 39 -2.91 2.02 10.26
CA ALA A 39 -2.31 1.00 9.40
C ALA A 39 -0.96 1.47 8.83
N LYS A 40 -0.06 0.50 8.60
CA LYS A 40 1.33 0.75 8.17
C LYS A 40 1.59 0.30 6.73
N SER A 41 0.61 0.49 5.84
CA SER A 41 0.76 0.12 4.44
C SER A 41 1.65 1.13 3.74
N PHE A 42 2.91 0.77 3.51
CA PHE A 42 3.86 1.64 2.82
C PHE A 42 3.41 1.99 1.40
N GLY A 43 2.83 1.05 0.66
CA GLY A 43 2.37 1.32 -0.71
C GLY A 43 1.28 2.38 -0.78
N VAL A 44 0.33 2.38 0.17
CA VAL A 44 -0.70 3.43 0.26
C VAL A 44 -0.10 4.76 0.67
N ALA A 45 0.77 4.75 1.68
CA ALA A 45 1.44 5.96 2.16
C ALA A 45 2.30 6.62 1.05
N TYR A 46 3.01 5.80 0.27
CA TYR A 46 3.80 6.24 -0.87
C TYR A 46 2.95 6.85 -1.97
N PHE A 47 1.83 6.20 -2.33
CA PHE A 47 0.92 6.72 -3.34
C PHE A 47 0.32 8.07 -2.94
N ILE A 48 -0.16 8.19 -1.69
CA ILE A 48 -0.67 9.46 -1.15
C ILE A 48 0.41 10.54 -1.14
N ALA A 49 1.64 10.20 -0.71
CA ALA A 49 2.75 11.16 -0.70
C ALA A 49 3.12 11.62 -2.12
N THR A 50 3.01 10.73 -3.11
CA THR A 50 3.23 11.05 -4.53
C THR A 50 2.19 12.04 -5.05
N ILE A 51 0.91 11.83 -4.74
CA ILE A 51 -0.17 12.79 -5.10
C ILE A 51 0.09 14.17 -4.49
N LEU A 52 0.61 14.20 -3.26
CA LEU A 52 0.89 15.44 -2.52
C LEU A 52 2.26 16.06 -2.87
N GLU A 53 3.01 15.47 -3.80
CA GLU A 53 4.36 15.89 -4.20
C GLU A 53 5.32 16.07 -3.01
N LYS A 54 5.19 15.19 -2.02
CA LYS A 54 6.00 15.20 -0.78
C LYS A 54 6.64 13.85 -0.54
N SER A 55 7.65 13.82 0.33
CA SER A 55 8.20 12.55 0.78
C SER A 55 7.25 11.83 1.74
N VAL A 56 7.35 10.49 1.77
CA VAL A 56 6.55 9.68 2.72
C VAL A 56 6.83 10.08 4.16
N ASN A 57 8.05 10.51 4.49
CA ASN A 57 8.40 10.89 5.86
C ASN A 57 7.77 12.24 6.27
N GLU A 58 7.57 13.17 5.34
CA GLU A 58 6.89 14.44 5.60
C GLU A 58 5.39 14.24 5.83
N VAL A 59 4.77 13.40 4.99
CA VAL A 59 3.33 13.11 5.09
C VAL A 59 3.07 12.17 6.27
N PHE A 60 3.81 11.08 6.36
CA PHE A 60 3.67 9.97 7.32
C PHE A 60 4.97 9.68 8.10
N PRO A 61 5.34 10.51 9.09
CA PRO A 61 6.62 10.36 9.81
C PRO A 61 6.76 9.04 10.57
N ASN A 62 5.63 8.41 10.92
CA ASN A 62 5.61 7.16 11.70
C ASN A 62 5.66 5.89 10.83
N ILE A 63 5.61 6.02 9.50
CA ILE A 63 5.64 4.87 8.58
C ILE A 63 7.10 4.64 8.17
N LYS A 64 7.76 3.70 8.84
CA LYS A 64 9.06 3.23 8.40
C LYS A 64 8.91 2.39 7.12
N GLN A 65 9.77 2.62 6.12
CA GLN A 65 9.94 1.67 5.03
C GLN A 65 10.19 0.29 5.64
N LYS A 66 9.30 -0.66 5.36
CA LYS A 66 9.61 -2.06 5.65
C LYS A 66 10.68 -2.48 4.65
N LEU A 67 11.94 -2.43 5.06
CA LEU A 67 12.99 -3.26 4.46
C LEU A 67 12.52 -4.71 4.63
N ASN A 68 11.93 -5.28 3.58
CA ASN A 68 11.55 -6.67 3.38
C ASN A 68 11.53 -7.59 4.62
N ARG A 69 10.59 -7.37 5.55
CA ARG A 69 10.10 -8.49 6.36
C ARG A 69 9.05 -9.19 5.51
N GLN A 70 9.50 -10.15 4.71
CA GLN A 70 8.60 -11.08 4.02
C GLN A 70 7.61 -11.61 5.05
N SER A 71 6.32 -11.26 4.91
CA SER A 71 5.32 -11.76 5.84
C SER A 71 5.21 -13.28 5.67
N PRO A 72 4.86 -14.03 6.73
CA PRO A 72 4.63 -15.48 6.60
C PRO A 72 3.66 -15.81 5.46
N THR A 73 2.66 -14.95 5.24
CA THR A 73 1.71 -15.04 4.11
C THR A 73 2.38 -14.83 2.76
N TYR A 74 3.30 -13.86 2.63
CA TYR A 74 4.07 -13.65 1.40
C TYR A 74 4.96 -14.87 1.10
N ILE A 75 5.67 -15.39 2.10
CA ILE A 75 6.52 -16.58 1.96
C ILE A 75 5.66 -17.77 1.49
N ARG A 76 4.51 -17.99 2.13
CA ARG A 76 3.57 -19.06 1.78
C ARG A 76 3.07 -18.95 0.34
N ASN A 77 2.63 -17.76 -0.07
CA ASN A 77 2.11 -17.53 -1.41
C ASN A 77 3.21 -17.68 -2.48
N ARG A 78 4.42 -17.20 -2.19
CA ARG A 78 5.58 -17.39 -3.06
C ARG A 78 5.93 -18.86 -3.23
N ASN A 79 5.98 -19.62 -2.14
CA ASN A 79 6.26 -21.06 -2.18
C ASN A 79 5.17 -21.82 -2.95
N LYS A 80 3.90 -21.45 -2.77
CA LYS A 80 2.78 -22.01 -3.53
C LYS A 80 2.93 -21.76 -5.04
N LEU A 81 3.26 -20.54 -5.44
CA LEU A 81 3.52 -20.22 -6.84
C LEU A 81 4.69 -21.04 -7.41
N GLN A 82 5.79 -21.16 -6.65
CA GLN A 82 6.95 -21.96 -7.07
C GLN A 82 6.63 -23.46 -7.23
N SER A 83 5.78 -24.02 -6.37
CA SER A 83 5.27 -25.40 -6.49
C SER A 83 4.52 -25.58 -7.81
N ILE A 84 3.55 -24.71 -8.08
CA ILE A 84 2.73 -24.75 -9.30
C ILE A 84 3.60 -24.65 -10.56
N TYR A 85 4.56 -23.73 -10.60
CA TYR A 85 5.47 -23.60 -11.74
C TYR A 85 6.37 -24.82 -11.94
N SER A 86 6.76 -25.50 -10.86
CA SER A 86 7.59 -26.70 -10.94
C SER A 86 6.78 -27.88 -11.46
N GLU A 87 5.53 -28.02 -11.02
CA GLU A 87 4.58 -29.05 -11.46
C GLU A 87 4.26 -28.91 -12.96
N CYS A 88 3.93 -27.71 -13.45
CA CYS A 88 3.65 -27.48 -14.88
C CYS A 88 4.85 -27.71 -15.82
N LYS A 89 6.08 -27.73 -15.28
CA LYS A 89 7.30 -27.96 -16.07
C LYS A 89 7.55 -29.45 -16.33
N VAL A 90 6.97 -30.34 -15.53
CA VAL A 90 7.12 -31.81 -15.69
C VAL A 90 6.15 -32.36 -16.73
N GLU A 91 5.03 -31.69 -16.99
CA GLU A 91 4.01 -32.12 -17.95
C GLU A 91 4.32 -31.77 -19.42
N ASN A 92 5.43 -31.08 -19.69
CA ASN A 92 5.85 -30.64 -21.03
C ASN A 92 7.13 -31.34 -21.55
N ILE A 93 7.42 -32.57 -21.08
CA ILE A 93 8.53 -33.41 -21.56
C ILE A 93 7.97 -34.73 -22.09
#